data_AF-A0A1J5QLH7-F1
#
_entry.id   AF-A0A1J5QLH7-F1
#
_cell.length_a   1.000
_cell.length_b   1.000
_cell.length_c   1.000
_cell.angle_alpha   90.00
_cell.angle_beta   90.00
_cell.angle_gamma   90.00
#
_symmetry.space_group_name_H-M   'P 1'
#
loop_
_entity.id
_entity.type
_entity.pdbx_description
1 polymer ?
#
loop_
_entity_poly.entity_id
_entity_poly.type
_entity_poly.pdbx_seq_one_letter_code
_entity_poly.pdbx_strand_id
1 'polypeptide(L)'
;MFVNAVGGVRVNEPAADLAVLLAIVSSLKNKPLAQKLVVFGEVGLAGEVRPVQRGQERLKEAAKLGFTHAIVPKANLPKHPIKDIEVTGVERLEQALAKLRE
;
A
#
# COMPACT_ATOMS: atom_id res chain seq x y z
N MET A 1 -7.19 19.88 -3.11
CA MET A 1 -6.94 18.43 -3.22
C MET A 1 -8.17 17.73 -2.67
N PHE A 2 -8.76 16.80 -3.41
CA PHE A 2 -9.92 16.03 -2.98
C PHE A 2 -9.52 14.55 -2.95
N VAL A 3 -9.94 13.83 -1.92
CA VAL A 3 -9.70 12.38 -1.76
C VAL A 3 -11.06 11.71 -1.64
N ASN A 4 -11.27 10.62 -2.39
CA ASN A 4 -12.51 9.85 -2.38
C ASN A 4 -12.20 8.35 -2.35
N ALA A 5 -12.96 7.60 -1.55
CA ALA A 5 -12.99 6.14 -1.59
C ALA A 5 -14.08 5.69 -2.58
N VAL A 6 -13.64 5.18 -3.74
CA VAL A 6 -14.54 4.74 -4.81
C VAL A 6 -15.45 3.59 -4.33
N GLY A 7 -16.70 3.58 -4.80
CA GLY A 7 -17.69 2.57 -4.44
C GLY A 7 -18.51 2.89 -3.18
N GLY A 8 -18.36 4.10 -2.62
CA GLY A 8 -19.10 4.52 -1.42
C GLY A 8 -18.65 3.83 -0.14
N VAL A 9 -17.47 3.22 -0.17
CA VAL A 9 -16.91 2.48 0.97
C VAL A 9 -16.42 3.47 2.02
N ARG A 10 -16.74 3.20 3.29
CA ARG A 10 -16.14 3.93 4.42
C ARG A 10 -14.90 3.18 4.88
N VAL A 11 -13.77 3.88 4.89
CA VAL A 11 -12.49 3.33 5.35
C VAL A 11 -12.16 3.99 6.69
N ASN A 12 -12.39 3.25 7.78
CA ASN A 12 -12.10 3.68 9.15
C ASN A 12 -11.03 2.77 9.77
N GLU A 13 -9.84 2.77 9.17
CA GLU A 13 -8.68 2.06 9.73
C GLU A 13 -7.35 2.75 9.36
N PRO A 14 -6.33 2.70 10.25
CA PRO A 14 -5.01 3.28 9.95
C PRO A 14 -4.29 2.63 8.77
N ALA A 15 -4.67 1.41 8.39
CA ALA A 15 -4.04 0.70 7.28
C ALA A 15 -4.16 1.40 5.92
N ALA A 16 -5.06 2.39 5.80
CA ALA A 16 -5.26 3.14 4.58
C ALA A 16 -4.27 4.30 4.38
N ASP A 17 -3.54 4.72 5.42
CA ASP A 17 -2.72 5.93 5.41
C ASP A 17 -1.73 5.93 4.24
N LEU A 18 -0.95 4.85 4.11
CA LEU A 18 0.06 4.75 3.05
C LEU A 18 -0.59 4.80 1.65
N ALA A 19 -1.72 4.12 1.45
CA ALA A 19 -2.42 4.12 0.17
C ALA A 19 -2.93 5.51 -0.20
N VAL A 20 -3.53 6.22 0.77
CA VAL A 20 -4.01 7.60 0.58
C VAL A 20 -2.85 8.54 0.26
N LEU A 21 -1.74 8.44 0.98
CA LEU A 21 -0.55 9.26 0.73
C LEU A 21 0.03 9.01 -0.67
N LEU A 22 0.14 7.75 -1.11
CA LEU A 22 0.61 7.45 -2.46
C LEU A 22 -0.36 7.97 -3.53
N ALA A 23 -1.67 7.89 -3.32
CA ALA A 23 -2.67 8.46 -4.23
C ALA A 23 -2.55 9.99 -4.33
N ILE A 24 -2.35 10.67 -3.18
CA ILE A 24 -2.12 12.11 -3.13
C ILE A 24 -0.86 12.50 -3.90
N VAL A 25 0.26 11.81 -3.64
CA VAL A 25 1.53 12.10 -4.33
C VAL A 25 1.44 11.80 -5.82
N SER A 26 0.79 10.70 -6.21
CA SER A 26 0.52 10.35 -7.61
C SER A 26 -0.24 11.48 -8.31
N SER A 27 -1.29 12.01 -7.68
CA SER A 27 -2.07 13.14 -8.19
C SER A 27 -1.24 14.42 -8.30
N LEU A 28 -0.49 14.77 -7.26
CA LEU A 28 0.37 15.97 -7.24
C LEU A 28 1.47 15.92 -8.30
N LYS A 29 2.03 14.74 -8.58
CA LYS A 29 3.11 14.55 -9.54
C LYS A 29 2.64 14.20 -10.95
N ASN A 30 1.33 14.06 -11.15
CA ASN A 30 0.74 13.59 -12.39
C ASN A 30 1.41 12.30 -12.93
N LYS A 31 1.76 11.38 -12.02
CA LYS A 31 2.39 10.10 -12.36
C LYS A 31 1.52 8.96 -11.84
N PRO A 32 0.98 8.09 -12.71
CA PRO A 32 0.10 7.01 -12.29
C PRO A 32 0.85 5.98 -11.45
N LEU A 33 0.15 5.38 -10.49
CA LEU A 33 0.59 4.18 -9.79
C LEU A 33 0.63 2.98 -10.73
N ALA A 34 1.44 1.97 -10.40
CA ALA A 34 1.47 0.71 -11.12
C ALA A 34 0.07 0.07 -11.18
N GLN A 35 -0.29 -0.50 -12.33
CA GLN A 35 -1.53 -1.26 -12.44
C GLN A 35 -1.48 -2.49 -11.52
N LYS A 36 -2.65 -2.91 -11.02
CA LYS A 36 -2.79 -4.08 -10.14
C LYS A 36 -1.89 -4.00 -8.89
N LEU A 37 -1.70 -2.78 -8.38
CA LEU A 37 -0.99 -2.49 -7.13
C LEU A 37 -1.98 -2.43 -5.95
N VAL A 38 -1.69 -3.17 -4.88
CA VAL A 38 -2.34 -3.02 -3.58
C VAL A 38 -1.37 -2.35 -2.59
N VAL A 39 -1.89 -1.46 -1.75
CA VAL A 39 -1.08 -0.76 -0.74
C VAL A 39 -1.85 -0.76 0.57
N PHE A 40 -1.15 -1.03 1.66
CA PHE A 40 -1.66 -0.78 3.00
C PHE A 40 -0.49 -0.47 3.95
N GLY A 41 -0.77 0.18 5.06
CA GLY A 41 0.20 0.56 6.07
C GLY A 41 -0.25 1.80 6.83
N GLU A 42 -0.06 1.79 8.15
CA GLU A 42 -0.20 2.98 8.98
C GLU A 42 1.07 3.84 8.83
N VAL A 43 0.90 5.15 8.72
CA VAL A 43 2.04 6.07 8.56
C VAL A 43 2.07 7.03 9.74
N GLY A 44 3.15 6.94 10.51
CA GLY A 44 3.39 7.88 11.59
C GLY A 44 3.90 9.22 11.07
N LEU A 45 3.77 10.25 11.90
CA LEU A 45 4.13 11.62 11.53
C LEU A 45 5.63 11.80 11.25
N ALA A 46 6.50 10.93 11.78
CA ALA A 46 7.93 10.95 11.50
C ALA A 46 8.28 10.17 10.21
N GLY A 47 7.28 9.71 9.46
CA GLY A 47 7.42 9.01 8.19
C GLY A 47 7.68 7.51 8.34
N GLU A 48 7.59 6.96 9.55
CA GLU A 48 7.66 5.51 9.77
C GLU A 48 6.41 4.79 9.24
N VAL A 49 6.61 3.61 8.67
CA VAL A 49 5.51 2.75 8.20
C VAL A 49 5.33 1.59 9.18
N ARG A 50 4.16 1.56 9.82
CA ARG A 50 3.84 0.66 10.93
C ARG A 50 3.01 -0.54 10.47
N PRO A 51 3.19 -1.72 11.09
CA PRO A 51 2.45 -2.92 10.72
C PRO A 51 0.96 -2.78 11.00
N VAL A 52 0.17 -3.40 10.14
CA VAL A 52 -1.29 -3.43 10.25
C VAL A 52 -1.78 -4.84 10.60
N GLN A 53 -2.98 -4.90 11.18
CA GLN A 53 -3.63 -6.16 11.51
C GLN A 53 -3.95 -6.98 10.25
N ARG A 54 -3.73 -8.28 10.34
CA ARG A 54 -4.07 -9.28 9.31
C ARG A 54 -3.43 -9.00 7.94
N GLY A 55 -2.20 -8.48 7.91
CA GLY A 55 -1.52 -8.13 6.66
C GLY A 55 -1.28 -9.33 5.72
N GLN A 56 -1.06 -10.53 6.28
CA GLN A 56 -0.89 -11.75 5.50
C GLN A 56 -2.18 -12.17 4.80
N GLU A 57 -3.31 -12.09 5.50
CA GLU A 57 -4.63 -12.37 4.95
C GLU A 57 -4.98 -11.37 3.84
N ARG A 58 -4.68 -10.07 4.04
CA ARG A 58 -4.88 -9.04 3.01
C ARG A 58 -4.08 -9.35 1.73
N LEU A 59 -2.82 -9.73 1.86
CA LEU A 59 -1.98 -10.09 0.72
C LEU A 59 -2.50 -11.32 -0.03
N LYS A 60 -2.91 -12.36 0.69
CA LYS A 60 -3.49 -13.57 0.08
C LYS A 60 -4.78 -13.25 -0.68
N GLU A 61 -5.62 -12.38 -0.12
CA GLU A 61 -6.86 -11.97 -0.79
C GLU A 61 -6.59 -11.09 -2.01
N ALA A 62 -5.63 -10.16 -1.91
CA ALA A 62 -5.20 -9.35 -3.04
C ALA A 62 -4.71 -10.21 -4.21
N ALA A 63 -3.89 -11.24 -3.94
CA ALA A 63 -3.43 -12.17 -4.96
C ALA A 63 -4.60 -12.90 -5.65
N LYS A 64 -5.59 -13.38 -4.89
CA LYS A 64 -6.80 -14.02 -5.47
C LYS A 64 -7.61 -13.08 -6.36
N LEU A 65 -7.66 -11.80 -6.00
CA LEU A 65 -8.34 -10.75 -6.77
C LEU A 65 -7.51 -10.28 -7.99
N GLY A 66 -6.33 -10.85 -8.21
CA GLY A 66 -5.49 -10.58 -9.37
C GLY A 66 -4.58 -9.38 -9.25
N PHE A 67 -4.31 -8.89 -8.03
CA PHE A 67 -3.24 -7.91 -7.79
C PHE A 67 -1.87 -8.59 -7.95
N THR A 68 -0.97 -7.93 -8.67
CA THR A 68 0.35 -8.48 -8.99
C THR A 68 1.48 -7.78 -8.23
N HIS A 69 1.22 -6.62 -7.63
CA HIS A 69 2.19 -5.88 -6.84
C HIS A 69 1.57 -5.46 -5.51
N ALA A 70 2.37 -5.48 -4.45
CA ALA A 70 1.99 -4.98 -3.14
C ALA A 70 3.09 -4.12 -2.52
N ILE A 71 2.71 -2.99 -1.92
CA ILE A 71 3.59 -2.21 -1.03
C ILE A 71 2.99 -2.25 0.37
N VAL A 72 3.76 -2.77 1.33
CA VAL A 72 3.28 -3.06 2.69
C VAL A 72 4.32 -2.69 3.75
N PRO A 73 3.97 -2.58 5.04
CA PRO A 73 4.96 -2.44 6.10
C PRO A 73 5.89 -3.64 6.09
N LYS A 74 7.19 -3.45 6.30
CA LYS A 74 8.18 -4.54 6.29
C LYS A 74 7.83 -5.65 7.28
N ALA A 75 7.26 -5.30 8.43
CA ALA A 75 6.78 -6.26 9.43
C ALA A 75 5.54 -7.07 8.98
N ASN A 76 4.86 -6.67 7.91
CA ASN A 76 3.80 -7.45 7.27
C ASN A 76 4.31 -8.30 6.08
N LEU A 77 5.62 -8.35 5.80
CA LEU A 77 6.16 -9.22 4.75
C LEU A 77 5.80 -10.68 5.02
N PRO A 78 5.44 -11.44 3.97
CA PRO A 78 5.11 -12.84 4.13
C PRO A 78 6.36 -13.68 4.37
N LYS A 79 6.23 -14.67 5.26
CA LYS A 79 7.31 -15.63 5.55
C LYS A 79 7.62 -16.52 4.34
N HIS A 80 6.63 -16.75 3.49
CA HIS A 80 6.75 -17.50 2.26
C HIS A 80 6.19 -16.67 1.11
N PRO A 81 6.77 -16.75 -0.10
CA PRO A 81 6.22 -16.07 -1.27
C PRO A 81 4.73 -16.39 -1.46
N ILE A 82 3.94 -15.36 -1.74
CA ILE A 82 2.54 -15.53 -2.12
C ILE A 82 2.53 -15.60 -3.64
N LYS A 83 1.90 -16.63 -4.18
CA LYS A 83 1.83 -16.86 -5.62
C LYS A 83 1.21 -15.65 -6.33
N ASP A 84 1.74 -15.31 -7.50
CA ASP A 84 1.18 -14.32 -8.42
C ASP A 84 1.19 -12.85 -7.92
N ILE A 85 1.83 -12.56 -6.77
CA ILE A 85 1.97 -11.19 -6.23
C ILE A 85 3.41 -10.93 -5.76
N GLU A 86 4.02 -9.86 -6.28
CA GLU A 86 5.30 -9.35 -5.80
C GLU A 86 5.08 -8.41 -4.61
N VAL A 87 5.68 -8.71 -3.46
CA VAL A 87 5.47 -7.96 -2.21
C VAL A 87 6.71 -7.17 -1.84
N THR A 88 6.61 -5.85 -1.88
CA THR A 88 7.63 -4.90 -1.42
C THR A 88 7.33 -4.45 0.01
N GLY A 89 8.24 -4.74 0.93
CA GLY A 89 8.15 -4.28 2.32
C GLY A 89 8.89 -2.96 2.53
N VAL A 90 8.25 -2.01 3.21
CA VAL A 90 8.84 -0.69 3.53
C VAL A 90 8.82 -0.42 5.03
N GLU A 91 9.86 0.23 5.54
CA GLU A 91 9.95 0.74 6.92
C GLU A 91 9.65 2.23 7.01
N ARG A 92 9.82 2.96 5.89
CA ARG A 92 9.60 4.40 5.84
C ARG A 92 8.91 4.85 4.56
N LEU A 93 8.19 5.96 4.65
CA LEU A 93 7.44 6.54 3.54
C LEU A 93 8.33 6.85 2.33
N GLU A 94 9.57 7.30 2.55
CA GLU A 94 10.49 7.65 1.45
C GLU A 94 10.81 6.45 0.56
N GLN A 95 10.85 5.23 1.12
CA GLN A 95 11.06 3.98 0.37
C GLN A 95 9.87 3.69 -0.55
N ALA A 96 8.64 3.87 -0.06
CA ALA A 96 7.43 3.73 -0.87
C ALA A 96 7.36 4.79 -1.98
N LEU A 97 7.76 6.03 -1.68
CA LEU A 97 7.81 7.11 -2.67
C LEU A 97 8.91 6.94 -3.72
N ALA A 98 10.01 6.26 -3.40
CA ALA A 98 11.03 5.94 -4.38
C ALA A 98 10.48 5.01 -5.48
N LYS A 99 9.57 4.10 -5.13
CA LYS A 99 8.88 3.22 -6.07
C LYS A 99 7.91 3.93 -7.01
N LEU A 100 7.51 5.16 -6.69
CA LEU A 100 6.81 6.02 -7.62
C LEU A 100 7.72 6.68 -8.65
N ARG A 101 9.05 6.70 -8.47
CA ARG A 101 9.99 7.40 -9.36
C ARG A 101 10.49 6.51 -10.49
N GLU A 102 10.60 5.21 -10.23
CA GLU A 102 10.79 4.14 -11.23
C GLU A 102 9.60 4.09 -12.19
#